data_AF-A0A8J3VW38-F1
#
_entry.id   AF-A0A8J3VW38-F1
#
_cell.length_a   1.000
_cell.length_b   1.000
_cell.length_c   1.000
_cell.angle_alpha   90.00
_cell.angle_beta   90.00
_cell.angle_gamma   90.00
#
_symmetry.space_group_name_H-M   'P 1'
#
loop_
_entity.id
_entity.type
_entity.pdbx_description
1 polymer ?
#
loop_
_entity_poly.entity_id
_entity_poly.type
_entity_poly.pdbx_seq_one_letter_code
_entity_poly.pdbx_strand_id
1 'polypeptide(L)'
;MTPKDLRLDTELPETRSLPDPSVLLQETAWASYEHALGAAEDTAAALTRLLDDDIAARADALRHLEQTVHHQNSIYSATVPVALYVASILVDPRTATAGIYRRDNRHRPLRAVLLDWLGEMADDVSDDAVAVHQRLGFFPLEEYSELVELRSLRPTIFNAVCAFLRDPEPHVADAAVITASLLLDGADVAHHQANLASLVHRVLLTSTDRTHRAHARRLLHRWGEPTPPELEVTGQGPEPPF
;
A
#
# COMPACT_ATOMS: atom_id res chain seq x y z
N MET A 1 32.86 -10.90 13.05
CA MET A 1 31.64 -10.13 13.36
C MET A 1 30.89 -9.99 12.05
N THR A 2 30.03 -10.95 11.74
CA THR A 2 29.29 -11.05 10.46
C THR A 2 27.86 -10.54 10.67
N PRO A 3 27.25 -9.90 9.65
CA PRO A 3 25.86 -9.49 9.73
C PRO A 3 24.99 -10.74 9.70
N LYS A 4 24.19 -10.93 10.74
CA LYS A 4 23.16 -11.97 10.79
C LYS A 4 21.99 -11.45 9.96
N ASP A 5 21.89 -11.96 8.73
CA ASP A 5 20.74 -11.78 7.86
C ASP A 5 19.47 -12.08 8.67
N LEU A 6 18.57 -11.10 8.72
CA LEU A 6 17.20 -11.28 9.21
C LEU A 6 16.47 -12.11 8.16
N ARG A 7 16.75 -13.41 8.12
CA ARG A 7 15.90 -14.37 7.41
C ARG A 7 14.73 -14.66 8.33
N LEU A 8 13.54 -14.22 7.94
CA LEU A 8 12.26 -14.57 8.57
C LEU A 8 12.01 -16.06 8.30
N ASP A 9 12.75 -16.93 8.97
CA ASP A 9 12.57 -18.38 8.88
C ASP A 9 11.48 -18.80 9.88
N THR A 10 10.23 -18.97 9.42
CA THR A 10 9.32 -20.11 9.68
C THR A 10 7.98 -19.87 8.95
N GLU A 11 7.45 -20.93 8.35
CA GLU A 11 6.32 -21.05 7.42
C GLU A 11 5.13 -20.10 7.67
N LEU A 12 5.06 -19.04 6.88
CA LEU A 12 3.80 -18.39 6.52
C LEU A 12 2.90 -19.43 5.82
N PRO A 13 1.56 -19.42 6.02
CA PRO A 13 0.65 -20.27 5.23
C PRO A 13 1.00 -20.13 3.75
N GLU A 14 1.15 -21.26 3.02
CA GLU A 14 1.76 -21.36 1.68
C GLU A 14 1.72 -20.02 0.93
N THR A 15 2.79 -19.25 1.07
CA THR A 15 2.84 -17.93 0.47
C THR A 15 2.99 -18.15 -1.02
N ARG A 16 1.91 -17.88 -1.74
CA ARG A 16 1.91 -17.95 -3.19
C ARG A 16 3.05 -17.07 -3.69
N SER A 17 3.92 -17.59 -4.56
CA SER A 17 4.90 -16.71 -5.17
C SER A 17 4.17 -15.64 -5.97
N LEU A 18 4.72 -14.44 -6.00
CA LEU A 18 4.22 -13.42 -6.92
C LEU A 18 4.27 -13.97 -8.36
N PRO A 19 3.22 -13.74 -9.16
CA PRO A 19 3.23 -14.11 -10.57
C PRO A 19 4.23 -13.26 -11.34
N ASP A 20 4.71 -13.77 -12.48
CA ASP A 20 5.46 -12.96 -13.43
C ASP A 20 4.56 -11.81 -13.94
N PRO A 21 5.02 -10.54 -13.89
CA PRO A 21 4.19 -9.40 -14.28
C PRO A 21 3.73 -9.46 -15.74
N SER A 22 4.55 -10.02 -16.64
CA SER A 22 4.22 -10.14 -18.07
C SER A 22 3.14 -11.20 -18.29
N VAL A 23 3.23 -12.32 -17.58
CA VAL A 23 2.20 -13.38 -17.61
C VAL A 23 0.88 -12.83 -17.09
N LEU A 24 0.90 -12.11 -15.97
CA LEU A 24 -0.31 -11.50 -15.41
C LEU A 24 -0.97 -10.52 -16.39
N LEU A 25 -0.18 -9.66 -17.06
CA LEU A 25 -0.72 -8.75 -18.08
C LEU A 25 -1.40 -9.48 -19.25
N GLN A 26 -0.80 -10.57 -19.72
CA GLN A 26 -1.22 -11.28 -20.94
C GLN A 26 -2.36 -12.27 -20.69
N GLU A 27 -2.35 -12.96 -19.54
CA GLU A 27 -3.28 -14.06 -19.26
C GLU A 27 -4.51 -13.61 -18.46
N THR A 28 -4.48 -12.44 -17.82
CA THR A 28 -5.67 -11.88 -17.18
C THR A 28 -6.69 -11.48 -18.25
N ALA A 29 -7.90 -12.05 -18.15
CA ALA A 29 -9.03 -11.71 -19.02
C ALA A 29 -9.65 -10.36 -18.61
N TRP A 30 -8.94 -9.25 -18.81
CA TRP A 30 -9.31 -7.90 -18.33
C TRP A 30 -10.76 -7.48 -18.64
N ALA A 31 -11.31 -7.93 -19.78
CA ALA A 31 -12.70 -7.67 -20.16
C ALA A 31 -13.76 -8.30 -19.22
N SER A 32 -13.41 -9.35 -18.47
CA SER A 32 -14.31 -9.98 -17.49
C SER A 32 -14.21 -9.34 -16.10
N TYR A 33 -13.29 -8.40 -15.91
CA TYR A 33 -13.14 -7.64 -14.67
C TYR A 33 -13.75 -6.27 -14.82
N GLU A 34 -14.15 -5.70 -13.69
CA GLU A 34 -14.72 -4.36 -13.61
C GLU A 34 -13.84 -3.47 -12.74
N HIS A 35 -13.90 -2.19 -13.03
CA HIS A 35 -13.42 -1.08 -12.24
C HIS A 35 -14.51 0.01 -12.20
N ALA A 36 -14.26 1.17 -11.60
CA ALA A 36 -15.29 2.19 -11.40
C ALA A 36 -15.99 2.70 -12.67
N LEU A 37 -15.37 2.54 -13.84
CA LEU A 37 -15.92 3.00 -15.13
C LEU A 37 -16.50 1.86 -15.99
N GLY A 38 -16.69 0.66 -15.44
CA GLY A 38 -17.18 -0.52 -16.16
C GLY A 38 -16.08 -1.54 -16.40
N ALA A 39 -16.10 -2.21 -17.56
CA ALA A 39 -15.12 -3.24 -17.93
C ALA A 39 -13.68 -2.70 -17.94
N ALA A 40 -12.73 -3.50 -17.45
CA ALA A 40 -11.34 -3.10 -17.19
C ALA A 40 -10.37 -3.34 -18.37
N GLU A 41 -10.85 -3.39 -19.60
CA GLU A 41 -10.03 -3.70 -20.80
C GLU A 41 -8.84 -2.73 -21.01
N ASP A 42 -8.99 -1.48 -20.58
CA ASP A 42 -7.98 -0.43 -20.66
C ASP A 42 -6.89 -0.55 -19.58
N THR A 43 -7.13 -1.35 -18.54
CA THR A 43 -6.27 -1.45 -17.36
C THR A 43 -4.92 -2.09 -17.71
N ALA A 44 -4.88 -3.09 -18.60
CA ALA A 44 -3.63 -3.69 -19.05
C ALA A 44 -2.67 -2.68 -19.69
N ALA A 45 -3.22 -1.76 -20.50
CA ALA A 45 -2.44 -0.70 -21.14
C ALA A 45 -1.90 0.31 -20.11
N ALA A 46 -2.72 0.67 -19.11
CA ALA A 46 -2.28 1.52 -18.00
C ALA A 46 -1.14 0.86 -17.20
N LEU A 47 -1.27 -0.43 -16.84
CA LEU A 47 -0.25 -1.16 -16.10
C LEU A 47 1.09 -1.27 -16.85
N THR A 48 1.05 -1.43 -18.17
CA THR A 48 2.26 -1.40 -19.02
C THR A 48 2.96 -0.05 -18.91
N ARG A 49 2.20 1.05 -18.90
CA ARG A 49 2.73 2.42 -18.84
C ARG A 49 3.35 2.79 -17.49
N LEU A 50 3.12 2.03 -16.42
CA LEU A 50 3.84 2.22 -15.15
C LEU A 50 5.35 2.03 -15.30
N LEU A 51 5.80 1.30 -16.32
CA LEU A 51 7.20 1.01 -16.59
C LEU A 51 7.73 1.64 -17.90
N ASP A 52 6.98 2.60 -18.46
CA ASP A 52 7.37 3.41 -19.63
C ASP A 52 8.62 4.26 -19.31
N ASP A 53 9.37 4.77 -20.27
CA ASP A 53 10.48 5.70 -19.99
C ASP A 53 9.99 7.12 -19.71
N ASP A 54 8.79 7.47 -20.16
CA ASP A 54 8.17 8.78 -19.94
C ASP A 54 7.50 8.88 -18.55
N ILE A 55 7.95 9.84 -17.74
CA ILE A 55 7.38 10.13 -16.42
C ILE A 55 5.91 10.56 -16.52
N ALA A 56 5.52 11.30 -17.57
CA ALA A 56 4.12 11.69 -17.76
C ALA A 56 3.23 10.46 -18.02
N ALA A 57 3.71 9.52 -18.83
CA ALA A 57 3.04 8.25 -19.05
C ALA A 57 2.83 7.44 -17.77
N ARG A 58 3.84 7.39 -16.89
CA ARG A 58 3.76 6.73 -15.58
C ARG A 58 2.77 7.43 -14.64
N ALA A 59 2.78 8.76 -14.60
CA ALA A 59 1.85 9.54 -13.78
C ALA A 59 0.40 9.34 -14.24
N ASP A 60 0.18 9.28 -15.55
CA ASP A 60 -1.12 9.01 -16.14
C ASP A 60 -1.63 7.59 -15.82
N ALA A 61 -0.73 6.61 -15.85
CA ALA A 61 -1.02 5.24 -15.45
C ALA A 61 -1.38 5.14 -13.96
N LEU A 62 -0.63 5.79 -13.09
CA LEU A 62 -0.95 5.81 -11.66
C LEU A 62 -2.31 6.48 -11.39
N ARG A 63 -2.62 7.56 -12.10
CA ARG A 63 -3.92 8.22 -12.01
C ARG A 63 -5.05 7.28 -12.45
N HIS A 64 -4.83 6.38 -13.40
CA HIS A 64 -5.80 5.31 -13.71
C HIS A 64 -6.03 4.44 -12.47
N LEU A 65 -4.96 3.91 -11.85
CA LEU A 65 -5.06 3.09 -10.65
C LEU A 65 -5.86 3.78 -9.53
N GLU A 66 -5.63 5.06 -9.28
CA GLU A 66 -6.30 5.84 -8.22
C GLU A 66 -7.73 6.28 -8.54
N GLN A 67 -8.06 6.47 -9.82
CA GLN A 67 -9.35 7.05 -10.20
C GLN A 67 -10.33 6.01 -10.73
N THR A 68 -9.85 4.85 -11.19
CA THR A 68 -10.70 3.81 -11.80
C THR A 68 -10.62 2.50 -11.00
N VAL A 69 -9.41 1.97 -10.79
CA VAL A 69 -9.20 0.66 -10.14
C VAL A 69 -9.45 0.72 -8.63
N HIS A 70 -9.16 1.84 -8.00
CA HIS A 70 -9.39 2.08 -6.57
C HIS A 70 -10.13 3.40 -6.35
N HIS A 71 -11.34 3.49 -6.90
CA HIS A 71 -12.12 4.70 -6.78
C HIS A 71 -12.83 4.78 -5.42
N GLN A 72 -12.65 5.89 -4.69
CA GLN A 72 -13.36 6.19 -3.44
C GLN A 72 -13.35 5.01 -2.45
N ASN A 73 -12.19 4.39 -2.25
CA ASN A 73 -12.00 3.30 -1.29
C ASN A 73 -12.81 2.03 -1.61
N SER A 74 -13.32 1.91 -2.84
CA SER A 74 -14.06 0.73 -3.30
C SER A 74 -13.10 -0.30 -3.90
N ILE A 75 -13.31 -1.57 -3.56
CA ILE A 75 -12.59 -2.71 -4.12
C ILE A 75 -13.42 -3.29 -5.26
N TYR A 76 -12.87 -3.23 -6.47
CA TYR A 76 -13.46 -3.81 -7.67
C TYR A 76 -12.76 -5.12 -8.03
N SER A 77 -13.36 -5.90 -8.93
CA SER A 77 -12.77 -7.17 -9.33
C SER A 77 -11.40 -6.97 -10.01
N ALA A 78 -11.20 -5.88 -10.74
CA ALA A 78 -9.88 -5.55 -11.31
C ALA A 78 -8.83 -5.16 -10.26
N THR A 79 -9.23 -4.74 -9.05
CA THR A 79 -8.29 -4.32 -7.99
C THR A 79 -7.35 -5.46 -7.59
N VAL A 80 -7.86 -6.70 -7.56
CA VAL A 80 -7.11 -7.89 -7.16
C VAL A 80 -5.91 -8.17 -8.09
N PRO A 81 -6.09 -8.41 -9.42
CA PRO A 81 -4.97 -8.64 -10.32
C PRO A 81 -4.05 -7.41 -10.43
N VAL A 82 -4.58 -6.19 -10.30
CA VAL A 82 -3.74 -4.98 -10.28
C VAL A 82 -2.83 -4.96 -9.05
N ALA A 83 -3.31 -5.34 -7.86
CA ALA A 83 -2.49 -5.41 -6.66
C ALA A 83 -1.33 -6.41 -6.80
N LEU A 84 -1.59 -7.58 -7.41
CA LEU A 84 -0.54 -8.56 -7.71
C LEU A 84 0.48 -8.02 -8.70
N TYR A 85 0.03 -7.33 -9.75
CA TYR A 85 0.93 -6.73 -10.74
C TYR A 85 1.81 -5.66 -10.10
N VAL A 86 1.23 -4.75 -9.32
CA VAL A 86 1.97 -3.68 -8.65
C VAL A 86 3.00 -4.28 -7.70
N ALA A 87 2.63 -5.29 -6.92
CA ALA A 87 3.56 -5.98 -6.03
C ALA A 87 4.71 -6.68 -6.79
N SER A 88 4.44 -7.28 -7.95
CA SER A 88 5.46 -7.99 -8.74
C SER A 88 6.45 -7.07 -9.44
N ILE A 89 6.07 -5.83 -9.76
CA ILE A 89 6.97 -4.85 -10.40
C ILE A 89 7.79 -4.01 -9.42
N LEU A 90 7.57 -4.11 -8.10
CA LEU A 90 8.32 -3.30 -7.12
C LEU A 90 9.84 -3.47 -7.24
N VAL A 91 10.30 -4.66 -7.60
CA VAL A 91 11.72 -4.98 -7.79
C VAL A 91 12.29 -4.47 -9.11
N ASP A 92 11.45 -4.03 -10.06
CA ASP A 92 11.92 -3.51 -11.34
C ASP A 92 12.72 -2.20 -11.10
N PRO A 93 13.95 -2.09 -11.62
CA PRO A 93 14.79 -0.90 -11.42
C PRO A 93 14.14 0.41 -11.87
N ARG A 94 13.26 0.38 -12.88
CA ARG A 94 12.56 1.58 -13.38
C ARG A 94 11.68 2.22 -12.32
N THR A 95 11.17 1.44 -11.37
CA THR A 95 10.38 1.97 -10.25
C THR A 95 11.22 2.82 -9.28
N ALA A 96 12.56 2.73 -9.32
CA ALA A 96 13.44 3.60 -8.54
C ALA A 96 13.47 5.06 -9.04
N THR A 97 12.94 5.33 -10.24
CA THR A 97 13.01 6.65 -10.86
C THR A 97 12.16 7.66 -10.09
N ALA A 98 12.79 8.75 -9.64
CA ALA A 98 12.10 9.85 -8.98
C ALA A 98 11.35 10.73 -9.99
N GLY A 99 10.18 11.21 -9.58
CA GLY A 99 9.32 12.09 -10.37
C GLY A 99 8.16 12.61 -9.55
N ILE A 100 7.29 13.39 -10.18
CA ILE A 100 6.02 13.82 -9.61
C ILE A 100 4.93 12.97 -10.27
N TYR A 101 4.34 12.06 -9.49
CA TYR A 101 3.35 11.10 -9.99
C TYR A 101 1.93 11.36 -9.50
N ARG A 102 1.78 11.95 -8.30
CA ARG A 102 0.50 12.24 -7.66
C ARG A 102 0.21 13.74 -7.65
N ARG A 103 -1.07 14.07 -7.40
CA ARG A 103 -1.54 15.46 -7.22
C ARG A 103 -0.97 16.16 -5.98
N ASP A 104 -0.29 15.42 -5.10
CA ASP A 104 0.44 15.98 -3.95
C ASP A 104 1.70 16.76 -4.35
N ASN A 105 2.09 16.71 -5.63
CA ASN A 105 3.26 17.39 -6.21
C ASN A 105 4.60 17.04 -5.54
N ARG A 106 4.69 15.93 -4.82
CA ARG A 106 5.92 15.53 -4.15
C ARG A 106 6.80 14.73 -5.10
N HIS A 107 8.06 15.14 -5.18
CA HIS A 107 9.08 14.47 -5.96
C HIS A 107 9.63 13.26 -5.19
N ARG A 108 9.31 12.04 -5.64
CA ARG A 108 9.73 10.78 -4.99
C ARG A 108 9.81 9.63 -6.00
N PRO A 109 10.50 8.51 -5.70
CA PRO A 109 10.51 7.34 -6.57
C PRO A 109 9.11 6.80 -6.83
N LEU A 110 8.87 6.30 -8.05
CA LEU A 110 7.62 5.61 -8.39
C LEU A 110 7.34 4.46 -7.40
N ARG A 111 8.38 3.73 -6.99
CA ARG A 111 8.28 2.64 -6.02
C ARG A 111 7.64 3.06 -4.71
N ALA A 112 7.99 4.23 -4.17
CA ALA A 112 7.37 4.73 -2.95
C ALA A 112 5.86 4.98 -3.15
N VAL A 113 5.48 5.49 -4.33
CA VAL A 113 4.09 5.75 -4.68
C VAL A 113 3.28 4.47 -4.88
N LEU A 114 3.87 3.45 -5.50
CA LEU A 114 3.26 2.13 -5.66
C LEU A 114 3.10 1.40 -4.32
N LEU A 115 4.07 1.56 -3.42
CA LEU A 115 3.97 1.08 -2.05
C LEU A 115 2.83 1.78 -1.29
N ASP A 116 2.73 3.11 -1.41
CA ASP A 116 1.61 3.88 -0.83
C ASP A 116 0.26 3.34 -1.34
N TRP A 117 0.13 3.13 -2.64
CA TRP A 117 -1.09 2.59 -3.26
C TRP A 117 -1.43 1.18 -2.75
N LEU A 118 -0.45 0.28 -2.61
CA LEU A 118 -0.68 -1.02 -1.97
C LEU A 118 -1.10 -0.89 -0.49
N GLY A 119 -0.57 0.11 0.22
CA GLY A 119 -0.94 0.41 1.60
C GLY A 119 -2.39 0.89 1.72
N GLU A 120 -2.84 1.74 0.79
CA GLU A 120 -4.23 2.18 0.68
C GLU A 120 -5.18 0.98 0.51
N MET A 121 -4.83 0.02 -0.36
CA MET A 121 -5.61 -1.21 -0.53
C MET A 121 -5.68 -2.03 0.75
N ALA A 122 -4.53 -2.17 1.42
CA ALA A 122 -4.42 -2.95 2.65
C ALA A 122 -5.27 -2.34 3.77
N ASP A 123 -5.30 -1.01 3.87
CA ASP A 123 -6.10 -0.27 4.85
C ASP A 123 -7.60 -0.43 4.61
N ASP A 124 -8.04 -0.33 3.35
CA ASP A 124 -9.46 -0.40 2.99
C ASP A 124 -10.08 -1.78 3.21
N VAL A 125 -9.25 -2.82 3.18
CA VAL A 125 -9.70 -4.18 3.52
C VAL A 125 -9.32 -4.59 4.94
N SER A 126 -8.84 -3.68 5.79
CA SER A 126 -8.48 -3.95 7.20
C SER A 126 -9.66 -4.41 8.04
N ASP A 127 -9.38 -5.11 9.13
CA ASP A 127 -10.42 -5.51 10.10
C ASP A 127 -11.22 -4.30 10.62
N ASP A 128 -10.55 -3.14 10.79
CA ASP A 128 -11.19 -1.88 11.18
C ASP A 128 -12.12 -1.35 10.08
N ALA A 129 -11.66 -1.32 8.83
CA ALA A 129 -12.46 -0.87 7.69
C ALA A 129 -13.70 -1.77 7.49
N VAL A 130 -13.50 -3.09 7.58
CA VAL A 130 -14.57 -4.10 7.56
C VAL A 130 -15.57 -3.87 8.68
N ALA A 131 -15.11 -3.64 9.92
CA ALA A 131 -15.98 -3.38 11.06
C ALA A 131 -16.77 -2.08 10.91
N VAL A 132 -16.24 -1.06 10.20
CA VAL A 132 -16.98 0.15 9.86
C VAL A 132 -18.08 -0.14 8.83
N HIS A 133 -17.76 -0.88 7.76
CA HIS A 133 -18.74 -1.26 6.74
C HIS A 133 -19.91 -2.05 7.34
N GLN A 134 -19.61 -3.03 8.20
CA GLN A 134 -20.64 -3.80 8.91
C GLN A 134 -21.52 -2.93 9.81
N ARG A 135 -20.92 -1.97 10.55
CA ARG A 135 -21.67 -1.04 11.41
C ARG A 135 -22.60 -0.10 10.63
N LEU A 136 -22.23 0.25 9.40
CA LEU A 136 -23.02 1.09 8.52
C LEU A 136 -24.12 0.31 7.76
N GLY A 137 -24.20 -1.01 7.97
CA GLY A 137 -25.24 -1.85 7.36
C GLY A 137 -24.95 -2.24 5.91
N PHE A 138 -23.69 -2.18 5.47
CA PHE A 138 -23.29 -2.81 4.22
C PHE A 138 -23.31 -4.34 4.37
N PHE A 139 -23.64 -5.05 3.29
CA PHE A 139 -23.85 -6.52 3.20
C PHE A 139 -22.69 -7.36 3.81
N PRO A 140 -22.92 -8.63 4.20
CA PRO A 140 -21.89 -9.48 4.79
C PRO A 140 -20.65 -9.63 3.90
N LEU A 141 -19.47 -9.80 4.51
CA LEU A 141 -18.18 -9.86 3.80
C LEU A 141 -18.09 -11.01 2.81
N GLU A 142 -18.76 -12.11 3.11
CA GLU A 142 -18.81 -13.32 2.29
C GLU A 142 -19.52 -13.05 0.94
N GLU A 143 -20.27 -11.95 0.83
CA GLU A 143 -20.91 -11.50 -0.40
C GLU A 143 -19.97 -10.62 -1.26
N TYR A 144 -18.80 -10.21 -0.75
CA TYR A 144 -17.79 -9.42 -1.47
C TYR A 144 -16.56 -10.28 -1.78
N SER A 145 -16.65 -11.07 -2.85
CA SER A 145 -15.62 -12.01 -3.27
C SER A 145 -14.25 -11.36 -3.47
N GLU A 146 -14.23 -10.14 -3.98
CA GLU A 146 -13.05 -9.32 -4.28
C GLU A 146 -12.32 -8.88 -3.02
N LEU A 147 -13.08 -8.52 -1.98
CA LEU A 147 -12.54 -8.16 -0.67
C LEU A 147 -11.91 -9.39 0.00
N VAL A 148 -12.60 -10.53 -0.03
CA VAL A 148 -12.09 -11.81 0.50
C VAL A 148 -10.80 -12.21 -0.23
N GLU A 149 -10.80 -12.12 -1.56
CA GLU A 149 -9.64 -12.45 -2.39
C GLU A 149 -8.47 -11.52 -2.10
N LEU A 150 -8.67 -10.19 -2.08
CA LEU A 150 -7.61 -9.23 -1.78
C LEU A 150 -7.02 -9.42 -0.38
N ARG A 151 -7.85 -9.74 0.63
CA ARG A 151 -7.37 -10.08 1.97
C ARG A 151 -6.52 -11.34 1.99
N SER A 152 -6.89 -12.35 1.20
CA SER A 152 -6.11 -13.60 1.08
C SER A 152 -4.71 -13.38 0.48
N LEU A 153 -4.52 -12.31 -0.30
CA LEU A 153 -3.24 -11.96 -0.92
C LEU A 153 -2.27 -11.22 0.01
N ARG A 154 -2.72 -10.77 1.18
CA ARG A 154 -1.89 -9.96 2.10
C ARG A 154 -0.55 -10.59 2.45
N PRO A 155 -0.43 -11.88 2.80
CA PRO A 155 0.87 -12.48 3.09
C PRO A 155 1.82 -12.43 1.88
N THR A 156 1.28 -12.62 0.67
CA THR A 156 2.03 -12.57 -0.58
C THR A 156 2.57 -11.15 -0.83
N ILE A 157 1.72 -10.13 -0.70
CA ILE A 157 2.11 -8.73 -0.89
C ILE A 157 3.06 -8.29 0.23
N PHE A 158 2.81 -8.70 1.47
CA PHE A 158 3.66 -8.40 2.64
C PHE A 158 5.10 -8.83 2.39
N ASN A 159 5.30 -10.07 1.93
CA ASN A 159 6.63 -10.59 1.60
C ASN A 159 7.34 -9.76 0.53
N ALA A 160 6.63 -9.32 -0.49
CA ALA A 160 7.18 -8.47 -1.54
C ALA A 160 7.63 -7.11 -1.00
N VAL A 161 6.83 -6.51 -0.11
CA VAL A 161 7.09 -5.21 0.52
C VAL A 161 8.26 -5.29 1.51
N CYS A 162 8.43 -6.42 2.22
CA CYS A 162 9.49 -6.59 3.22
C CYS A 162 10.90 -6.32 2.69
N ALA A 163 11.15 -6.56 1.39
CA ALA A 163 12.43 -6.27 0.75
C ALA A 163 12.84 -4.79 0.82
N PHE A 164 11.88 -3.89 1.02
CA PHE A 164 12.08 -2.44 0.95
C PHE A 164 12.05 -1.73 2.32
N LEU A 165 11.87 -2.46 3.43
CA LEU A 165 11.79 -1.90 4.79
C LEU A 165 13.03 -1.10 5.22
N ARG A 166 14.17 -1.37 4.57
CA ARG A 166 15.47 -0.73 4.83
C ARG A 166 16.08 -0.17 3.53
N ASP A 167 15.25 0.19 2.56
CA ASP A 167 15.71 0.84 1.35
C ASP A 167 16.51 2.12 1.70
N PRO A 168 17.65 2.40 1.04
CA PRO A 168 18.42 3.61 1.31
C PRO A 168 17.66 4.90 1.00
N GLU A 169 16.65 4.85 0.12
CA GLU A 169 15.80 5.98 -0.22
C GLU A 169 14.68 6.15 0.84
N PRO A 170 14.69 7.23 1.66
CA PRO A 170 13.77 7.37 2.79
C PRO A 170 12.30 7.28 2.43
N HIS A 171 11.90 7.82 1.27
CA HIS A 171 10.49 7.74 0.82
C HIS A 171 10.04 6.29 0.57
N VAL A 172 10.94 5.45 0.06
CA VAL A 172 10.65 4.03 -0.19
C VAL A 172 10.59 3.28 1.13
N ALA A 173 11.57 3.49 2.02
CA ALA A 173 11.61 2.83 3.32
C ALA A 173 10.39 3.17 4.20
N ASP A 174 9.99 4.45 4.25
CA ASP A 174 8.84 4.89 5.03
C ASP A 174 7.53 4.30 4.48
N ALA A 175 7.32 4.36 3.15
CA ALA A 175 6.15 3.76 2.50
C ALA A 175 6.11 2.24 2.74
N ALA A 176 7.24 1.54 2.59
CA ALA A 176 7.32 0.10 2.82
C ALA A 176 6.96 -0.28 4.27
N VAL A 177 7.44 0.49 5.25
CA VAL A 177 7.13 0.25 6.68
C VAL A 177 5.65 0.43 6.96
N ILE A 178 5.03 1.49 6.44
CA ILE A 178 3.59 1.71 6.62
C ILE A 178 2.79 0.61 5.93
N THR A 179 3.07 0.33 4.66
CA THR A 179 2.36 -0.68 3.87
C THR A 179 2.49 -2.08 4.48
N ALA A 180 3.70 -2.50 4.87
CA ALA A 180 3.90 -3.79 5.54
C ALA A 180 3.09 -3.88 6.84
N SER A 181 3.02 -2.80 7.61
CA SER A 181 2.27 -2.76 8.87
C SER A 181 0.75 -2.79 8.67
N LEU A 182 0.24 -2.23 7.56
CA LEU A 182 -1.18 -2.29 7.19
C LEU A 182 -1.58 -3.65 6.61
N LEU A 183 -0.64 -4.37 5.98
CA LEU A 183 -0.85 -5.73 5.49
C LEU A 183 -0.92 -6.78 6.61
N LEU A 184 -0.46 -6.44 7.82
CA LEU A 184 -0.61 -7.28 9.00
C LEU A 184 -2.03 -7.18 9.58
N ASP A 185 -2.78 -8.28 9.53
CA ASP A 185 -4.03 -8.53 10.26
C ASP A 185 -4.07 -10.01 10.72
N GLY A 186 -4.80 -10.33 11.79
CA GLY A 186 -4.97 -11.70 12.31
C GLY A 186 -3.95 -12.17 13.36
N ALA A 187 -3.80 -13.49 13.52
CA ALA A 187 -3.03 -14.10 14.61
C ALA A 187 -1.50 -14.08 14.42
N ASP A 188 -1.01 -13.95 13.18
CA ASP A 188 0.43 -13.88 12.86
C ASP A 188 1.04 -12.49 13.14
N VAL A 189 0.20 -11.52 13.53
CA VAL A 189 0.56 -10.13 13.81
C VAL A 189 1.58 -10.01 14.93
N ALA A 190 1.50 -10.82 15.99
CA ALA A 190 2.30 -10.60 17.20
C ALA A 190 3.82 -10.70 16.96
N HIS A 191 4.27 -11.63 16.11
CA HIS A 191 5.70 -11.81 15.84
C HIS A 191 6.26 -10.71 14.93
N HIS A 192 5.51 -10.34 13.89
CA HIS A 192 5.93 -9.30 12.95
C HIS A 192 5.79 -7.88 13.53
N GLN A 193 4.79 -7.66 14.38
CA GLN A 193 4.54 -6.40 15.07
C GLN A 193 5.76 -5.95 15.89
N ALA A 194 6.33 -6.85 16.70
CA ALA A 194 7.50 -6.50 17.51
C ALA A 194 8.70 -6.05 16.65
N ASN A 195 8.88 -6.68 15.48
CA ASN A 195 9.94 -6.32 14.55
C ASN A 195 9.68 -4.99 13.82
N LEU A 196 8.42 -4.69 13.48
CA LEU A 196 8.05 -3.46 12.78
C LEU A 196 7.86 -2.27 13.72
N ALA A 197 7.52 -2.46 14.99
CA ALA A 197 7.23 -1.37 15.94
C ALA A 197 8.34 -0.31 15.99
N SER A 198 9.61 -0.74 16.06
CA SER A 198 10.76 0.17 16.03
C SER A 198 10.86 0.99 14.73
N LEU A 199 10.51 0.38 13.59
CA LEU A 199 10.50 1.05 12.29
C LEU A 199 9.32 2.02 12.17
N VAL A 200 8.14 1.64 12.66
CA VAL A 200 6.96 2.52 12.67
C VAL A 200 7.20 3.73 13.59
N HIS A 201 7.83 3.52 14.74
CA HIS A 201 8.30 4.62 15.60
C HIS A 201 9.26 5.57 14.88
N ARG A 202 10.23 5.03 14.13
CA ARG A 202 11.13 5.83 13.30
C ARG A 202 10.35 6.67 12.29
N VAL A 203 9.40 6.07 11.57
CA VAL A 203 8.54 6.79 10.60
C VAL A 203 7.77 7.91 11.30
N LEU A 204 7.14 7.65 12.45
CA LEU A 204 6.42 8.67 13.21
C LEU A 204 7.29 9.87 13.58
N LEU A 205 8.54 9.62 13.96
CA LEU A 205 9.46 10.66 14.43
C LEU A 205 10.20 11.40 13.32
N THR A 206 10.47 10.74 12.20
CA THR A 206 11.43 11.24 11.20
C THR A 206 10.82 11.48 9.82
N SER A 207 9.69 10.88 9.49
CA SER A 207 9.11 11.03 8.17
C SER A 207 8.66 12.47 7.94
N THR A 208 9.01 13.01 6.78
CA THR A 208 8.53 14.33 6.34
C THR A 208 7.08 14.28 5.88
N ASP A 209 6.55 13.08 5.58
CA ASP A 209 5.18 12.87 5.17
C ASP A 209 4.22 12.88 6.37
N ARG A 210 3.29 13.84 6.39
CA ARG A 210 2.25 13.90 7.42
C ARG A 210 1.33 12.68 7.41
N THR A 211 1.08 12.10 6.23
CA THR A 211 0.21 10.94 6.06
C THR A 211 0.88 9.69 6.64
N HIS A 212 2.16 9.47 6.34
CA HIS A 212 2.92 8.38 6.97
C HIS A 212 3.00 8.53 8.50
N ARG A 213 3.22 9.75 9.02
CA ARG A 213 3.18 9.98 10.47
C ARG A 213 1.80 9.67 11.08
N ALA A 214 0.72 10.04 10.41
CA ALA A 214 -0.64 9.76 10.86
C ALA A 214 -0.92 8.24 10.88
N HIS A 215 -0.57 7.51 9.81
CA HIS A 215 -0.68 6.05 9.78
C HIS A 215 0.19 5.39 10.86
N ALA A 216 1.45 5.83 11.03
CA ALA A 216 2.34 5.30 12.05
C ALA A 216 1.75 5.45 13.45
N ARG A 217 1.17 6.61 13.77
CA ARG A 217 0.49 6.83 15.05
C ARG A 217 -0.72 5.92 15.22
N ARG A 218 -1.57 5.80 14.21
CA ARG A 218 -2.75 4.92 14.24
C ARG A 218 -2.34 3.45 14.46
N LEU A 219 -1.31 2.99 13.76
CA LEU A 219 -0.75 1.64 13.89
C LEU A 219 -0.21 1.37 15.30
N LEU A 220 0.63 2.27 15.83
CA LEU A 220 1.17 2.12 17.19
C LEU A 220 0.05 2.12 18.24
N HIS A 221 -0.97 2.97 18.09
CA HIS A 221 -2.12 2.96 18.97
C HIS A 221 -2.89 1.64 18.91
N ARG A 222 -3.14 1.11 17.70
CA ARG A 222 -3.76 -0.20 17.47
C ARG A 222 -2.98 -1.34 18.14
N TRP A 223 -1.66 -1.21 18.15
CA TRP A 223 -0.72 -2.16 18.75
C TRP A 223 -0.54 -2.01 20.26
N GLY A 224 -1.14 -0.97 20.88
CA GLY A 224 -0.93 -0.65 22.29
C GLY A 224 0.47 -0.11 22.61
N GLU A 225 1.23 0.29 21.59
CA GLU A 225 2.57 0.85 21.74
C GLU A 225 2.48 2.33 22.16
N PRO A 226 3.39 2.82 23.03
CA PRO A 226 3.37 4.19 23.47
C PRO A 226 3.63 5.12 22.28
N THR A 227 2.90 6.22 22.17
CA THR A 227 3.17 7.26 21.16
C THR A 227 3.51 8.57 21.85
N PRO A 228 4.48 9.36 21.34
CA PRO A 228 4.72 10.69 21.86
C PRO A 228 3.45 11.55 21.70
N PRO A 229 3.15 12.45 22.66
CA PRO A 229 1.99 13.31 22.58
C PRO A 229 2.03 14.15 21.31
N GLU A 230 0.86 14.43 20.75
CA GLU A 230 0.75 15.35 19.64
C GLU A 230 1.31 16.71 20.08
N LEU A 231 2.30 17.23 19.36
CA LEU A 231 2.63 18.64 19.47
C LEU A 231 1.41 19.38 18.93
N GLU A 232 0.51 19.80 19.82
CA GLU A 232 -0.52 20.78 19.47
C GLU A 232 0.20 21.96 18.82
N VAL A 233 -0.03 22.13 17.52
CA VAL A 233 0.31 23.39 16.86
C VAL A 233 -0.66 24.41 17.45
N THR A 234 -0.26 25.02 18.56
CA THR A 234 -0.85 26.24 19.10
C THR A 234 -0.50 27.38 18.15
N GLY A 235 -1.13 27.35 16.98
CA GLY A 235 -1.03 28.32 15.91
C GLY A 235 -2.34 29.07 15.73
N GLN A 236 -2.95 29.50 16.83
CA GLN A 236 -3.95 30.55 16.79
C GLN A 236 -3.18 31.86 16.53
N GLY A 237 -2.90 32.11 15.26
CA GLY A 237 -2.44 33.44 14.83
C GLY A 237 -3.47 34.47 15.28
N PRO A 238 -3.05 35.67 15.73
CA PRO A 238 -3.99 36.69 16.17
C PRO A 238 -4.97 37.01 15.04
N GLU A 239 -6.27 37.05 15.35
CA GLU A 239 -7.29 37.60 14.46
C GLU A 239 -6.82 38.99 13.98
N PRO A 240 -6.85 39.26 12.66
CA PRO A 240 -6.63 40.62 12.18
C PRO A 240 -7.76 41.53 12.68
N PRO A 241 -7.44 42.77 13.11
CA PRO A 241 -8.45 43.68 13.61
C PRO A 241 -9.32 44.22 12.45
N PHE A 242 -10.63 43.98 12.59
CA PHE A 242 -11.79 44.56 11.89
C PHE A 242 -12.02 44.19 10.42
#